data_AF-A0AAW5N0U6-F1
#
_entry.id   AF-A0AAW5N0U6-F1
#
_cell.length_a   1.000
_cell.length_b   1.000
_cell.length_c   1.000
_cell.angle_alpha   90.00
_cell.angle_beta   90.00
_cell.angle_gamma   90.00
#
_symmetry.space_group_name_H-M   'P 1'
#
loop_
_entity.id
_entity.type
_entity.pdbx_description
1 polymer ?
#
loop_
_entity_poly.entity_id
_entity_poly.type
_entity_poly.pdbx_seq_one_letter_code
_entity_poly.pdbx_strand_id
1 'polypeptide(L)'
;GAILGFMCSFDLGGPVNKAAYAFCLGAMANGVYGPYAIFASVKMVSAFTVTASTMLAPRLFKEFEIETGKSTWLLGLAGITEGAIPMA
;
A
#
# COMPACT_ATOMS: atom_id res chain seq x y z
N GLY A 1 -13.35 7.57 0.80
CA GLY A 1 -12.71 6.31 1.19
C GLY A 1 -12.33 5.49 -0.03
N ALA A 2 -13.30 4.84 -0.67
CA ALA A 2 -13.09 3.96 -1.83
C ALA A 2 -12.27 4.60 -2.97
N ILE A 3 -12.53 5.87 -3.31
CA ILE A 3 -11.79 6.59 -4.36
C ILE A 3 -10.30 6.74 -4.01
N LEU A 4 -9.99 7.19 -2.79
CA LEU A 4 -8.60 7.31 -2.31
C LEU A 4 -7.90 5.95 -2.29
N GLY A 5 -8.61 4.90 -1.88
CA GLY A 5 -8.07 3.55 -1.91
C GLY A 5 -7.75 3.07 -3.33
N PHE A 6 -8.64 3.31 -4.28
CA PHE A 6 -8.38 3.02 -5.69
C PHE A 6 -7.16 3.77 -6.21
N MET A 7 -7.04 5.07 -5.89
CA MET A 7 -5.88 5.88 -6.28
C MET A 7 -4.55 5.37 -5.68
N CYS A 8 -4.55 4.92 -4.42
CA CYS A 8 -3.36 4.36 -3.78
C CYS A 8 -2.94 3.01 -4.39
N SER A 9 -3.91 2.18 -4.76
CA SER A 9 -3.64 0.84 -5.31
C SER A 9 -3.37 0.84 -6.81
N PHE A 10 -3.67 1.92 -7.53
CA PHE A 10 -3.54 1.97 -8.98
C PHE A 10 -2.08 1.88 -9.47
N ASP A 11 -1.17 2.56 -8.78
CA ASP A 11 0.24 2.64 -9.19
C ASP A 11 1.25 2.37 -8.05
N LEU A 12 0.77 1.90 -6.91
CA LEU A 12 1.56 1.49 -5.73
C LEU A 12 2.63 2.51 -5.27
N GLY A 13 2.47 3.81 -5.61
CA GLY A 13 3.46 4.85 -5.29
C GLY A 13 3.79 5.84 -6.42
N GLY A 14 3.22 5.63 -7.60
CA GLY A 14 3.40 6.48 -8.79
C GLY A 14 2.65 7.83 -8.77
N PRO A 15 2.42 8.44 -9.96
CA PRO A 15 1.81 9.76 -10.10
C PRO A 15 0.41 9.90 -9.50
N VAL A 16 -0.44 8.87 -9.61
CA VAL A 16 -1.82 8.85 -9.11
C VAL A 16 -1.83 8.80 -7.58
N ASN A 17 -0.98 7.97 -6.97
CA ASN A 17 -0.84 7.93 -5.52
C ASN A 17 -0.28 9.26 -4.96
N LYS A 18 0.65 9.91 -5.67
CA LYS A 18 1.17 11.24 -5.28
C LYS A 18 0.11 12.33 -5.39
N ALA A 19 -0.75 12.28 -6.40
CA ALA A 19 -1.89 13.20 -6.50
C ALA A 19 -2.88 13.01 -5.33
N ALA A 20 -3.18 11.76 -4.97
CA ALA A 20 -4.00 11.45 -3.79
C ALA A 20 -3.37 11.98 -2.48
N TYR A 21 -2.05 11.84 -2.34
CA TYR A 21 -1.31 12.37 -1.19
C TYR A 21 -1.38 13.89 -1.10
N ALA A 22 -1.17 14.60 -2.22
CA ALA A 22 -1.28 16.05 -2.28
C ALA A 22 -2.69 16.55 -1.91
N PHE A 23 -3.74 15.85 -2.39
CA PHE A 23 -5.11 16.12 -1.99
C PHE A 23 -5.33 15.94 -0.48
N CYS A 24 -4.80 14.86 0.10
CA CYS A 24 -4.91 14.60 1.53
C CYS A 24 -4.19 15.66 2.38
N LEU A 25 -3.01 16.12 1.94
CA LEU A 25 -2.30 17.22 2.59
C LEU A 25 -3.08 18.54 2.49
N GLY A 26 -3.68 18.84 1.33
CA GLY A 26 -4.52 20.02 1.15
C GLY A 26 -5.76 20.01 2.05
N ALA A 27 -6.42 18.85 2.20
CA ALA A 27 -7.53 18.69 3.14
C ALA A 27 -7.08 18.85 4.60
N MET A 28 -5.92 18.30 4.96
CA MET A 28 -5.33 18.40 6.30
C MET A 28 -5.00 19.86 6.66
N ALA A 29 -4.48 20.65 5.71
CA ALA A 29 -4.22 22.07 5.92
C ALA A 29 -5.48 22.89 6.24
N ASN A 30 -6.66 22.41 5.84
CA ASN A 30 -7.96 22.99 6.15
C ASN A 30 -8.61 22.36 7.41
N GLY A 31 -7.85 21.60 8.21
CA GLY A 31 -8.35 20.94 9.43
C GLY A 31 -9.14 19.66 9.19
N VAL A 32 -9.18 19.14 7.96
CA VAL A 32 -9.91 17.92 7.61
C VAL A 32 -8.94 16.74 7.53
N TYR A 33 -8.82 15.99 8.63
CA TYR A 33 -7.85 14.90 8.77
C TYR A 33 -8.33 13.54 8.23
N GLY A 34 -9.64 13.36 8.03
CA GLY A 34 -10.24 12.10 7.58
C GLY A 34 -9.63 11.52 6.30
N PRO A 35 -9.42 12.33 5.23
CA PRO A 35 -8.79 11.86 3.98
C PRO A 35 -7.40 11.27 4.19
N TYR A 36 -6.56 11.93 4.99
CA TYR A 36 -5.22 11.45 5.29
C TYR A 36 -5.22 10.15 6.10
N ALA A 37 -6.10 10.05 7.10
CA ALA A 37 -6.25 8.82 7.87
C ALA A 37 -6.64 7.63 6.97
N ILE A 38 -7.54 7.85 6.02
CA ILE A 38 -7.91 6.83 5.05
C ILE A 38 -6.72 6.49 4.14
N PHE A 39 -6.04 7.49 3.58
CA PHE A 39 -4.87 7.29 2.73
C PHE A 39 -3.78 6.45 3.43
N ALA A 40 -3.46 6.78 4.68
CA ALA A 40 -2.49 6.03 5.47
C ALA A 40 -2.96 4.59 5.73
N SER A 41 -4.24 4.39 6.05
CA SER A 41 -4.80 3.06 6.29
C SER A 41 -4.76 2.17 5.05
N VAL A 42 -5.07 2.72 3.86
CA VAL A 42 -5.13 1.93 2.62
C VAL A 42 -3.74 1.61 2.08
N LYS A 43 -2.74 2.49 2.26
CA LYS A 43 -1.35 2.18 1.85
C LYS A 43 -0.88 0.86 2.46
N MET A 44 -1.12 0.63 3.74
CA MET A 44 -0.65 -0.58 4.42
C MET A 44 -1.28 -1.86 3.85
N VAL A 45 -2.49 -1.79 3.27
CA VAL A 45 -3.24 -2.95 2.79
C VAL A 45 -2.49 -3.73 1.71
N SER A 46 -1.77 -3.07 0.79
CA SER A 46 -1.07 -3.78 -0.30
C SER A 46 0.07 -4.66 0.22
N ALA A 47 0.92 -4.13 1.09
CA ALA A 47 2.04 -4.86 1.69
C ALA A 47 1.56 -6.05 2.55
N PHE A 48 0.50 -5.86 3.34
CA PHE A 48 -0.10 -6.95 4.12
C PHE A 48 -0.78 -7.99 3.24
N THR A 49 -1.44 -7.59 2.16
CA THR A 49 -2.09 -8.52 1.23
C THR A 49 -1.07 -9.41 0.52
N VAL A 50 0.05 -8.84 0.08
CA VAL A 50 1.15 -9.60 -0.53
C VAL A 50 1.75 -10.60 0.45
N THR A 51 2.06 -10.15 1.68
CA THR A 51 2.58 -11.03 2.74
C THR A 51 1.60 -12.16 3.07
N ALA A 52 0.33 -11.83 3.25
CA ALA A 52 -0.70 -12.82 3.57
C ALA A 52 -0.87 -13.84 2.43
N SER A 53 -0.82 -13.39 1.18
CA SER A 53 -0.97 -14.26 0.01
C SER A 53 0.17 -15.28 -0.10
N THR A 54 1.43 -14.84 0.10
CA THR A 54 2.58 -15.75 0.06
C THR A 54 2.63 -16.73 1.24
N MET A 55 2.08 -16.35 2.39
CA MET A 55 1.99 -17.23 3.56
C MET A 55 0.85 -18.26 3.46
N LEU A 56 -0.31 -17.85 2.95
CA LEU A 56 -1.50 -18.70 2.87
C LEU A 56 -1.46 -19.66 1.68
N ALA A 57 -0.89 -19.24 0.55
CA ALA A 57 -0.82 -20.04 -0.67
C ALA A 57 0.58 -20.05 -1.30
N PRO A 58 1.64 -20.44 -0.56
CA PRO A 58 3.03 -20.40 -1.04
C PRO A 58 3.24 -21.19 -2.34
N ARG A 59 2.42 -22.22 -2.60
CA ARG A 59 2.49 -23.03 -3.82
C ARG A 59 2.13 -22.29 -5.10
N LEU A 60 1.49 -21.13 -5.01
CA LEU A 60 1.14 -20.28 -6.16
C LEU A 60 2.27 -19.32 -6.54
N PHE A 61 3.32 -19.23 -5.72
CA PHE A 61 4.40 -18.26 -5.84
C PHE A 61 5.76 -18.95 -6.00
N LYS A 62 6.71 -18.26 -6.63
CA LYS A 62 8.11 -18.67 -6.73
C LYS A 62 8.84 -18.44 -5.40
N GLU A 63 9.96 -19.12 -5.17
CA GLU A 63 10.73 -18.96 -3.93
C GLU A 63 11.12 -17.50 -3.65
N PHE A 64 11.54 -16.75 -4.68
CA PHE A 64 11.90 -15.34 -4.51
C PHE A 64 10.69 -14.46 -4.13
N GLU A 65 9.49 -14.78 -4.62
CA GLU A 65 8.25 -14.07 -4.34
C GLU A 65 7.82 -14.30 -2.88
N ILE A 66 8.02 -15.52 -2.38
CA ILE A 66 7.76 -15.88 -0.98
C ILE A 66 8.71 -15.13 -0.04
N GLU A 67 10.01 -15.10 -0.34
CA GLU A 67 11.00 -14.36 0.45
C GLU A 67 10.76 -12.85 0.41
N THR A 68 10.33 -12.32 -0.73
CA THR A 68 9.94 -10.90 -0.86
C THR A 68 8.68 -10.61 -0.03
N GLY A 69 7.66 -11.47 -0.07
CA GLY A 69 6.48 -11.33 0.77
C GLY A 69 6.80 -11.35 2.27
N LYS A 70 7.71 -12.23 2.71
CA LYS A 70 8.18 -12.30 4.11
C LYS A 70 9.00 -11.11 4.57
N SER A 71 9.56 -10.29 3.67
CA SER A 71 10.24 -9.04 4.04
C SER A 71 9.31 -7.82 3.92
N THR A 72 8.30 -7.92 3.05
CA THR A 72 7.35 -6.84 2.75
C THR A 72 6.43 -6.47 3.91
N TRP A 73 6.11 -7.37 4.84
CA TRP A 73 5.28 -7.02 6.01
C TRP A 73 5.95 -5.97 6.91
N LEU A 74 7.27 -6.02 7.07
CA LEU A 74 8.03 -5.05 7.88
C LEU A 74 8.01 -3.67 7.21
N LEU A 75 8.11 -3.65 5.87
CA LEU A 75 7.95 -2.44 5.06
C LEU A 75 6.51 -1.91 5.16
N GLY A 76 5.52 -2.79 5.15
CA GLY A 76 4.11 -2.45 5.35
C GLY A 76 3.85 -1.77 6.70
N LEU A 77 4.47 -2.25 7.78
CA LEU A 77 4.40 -1.62 9.11
C LEU A 77 5.04 -0.24 9.13
N ALA A 78 6.10 -0.03 8.35
CA ALA A 78 6.73 1.29 8.18
C ALA A 78 5.94 2.22 7.23
N GLY A 79 4.81 1.77 6.69
CA GLY A 79 4.01 2.54 5.72
C GLY A 79 4.65 2.62 4.32
N ILE A 80 5.58 1.72 4.01
CA ILE A 80 6.29 1.60 2.73
C ILE A 80 5.55 0.55 1.89
N THR A 81 5.09 0.97 0.71
CA THR A 81 4.31 0.12 -0.21
C THR A 81 5.11 -0.38 -1.38
N GLU A 82 6.31 0.17 -1.60
CA GLU A 82 7.19 -0.22 -2.69
C GLU A 82 7.68 -1.68 -2.57
N GLY A 83 7.66 -2.26 -1.36
CA GLY A 83 7.99 -3.67 -1.15
C GLY A 83 7.05 -4.64 -1.88
N ALA A 84 5.83 -4.20 -2.22
CA ALA A 84 4.88 -4.99 -2.98
C ALA A 84 5.07 -4.92 -4.51
N ILE A 85 5.88 -3.99 -5.02
CA ILE A 85 6.10 -3.81 -6.47
C ILE A 85 6.69 -5.05 -7.16
N PRO A 86 7.65 -5.79 -6.58
CA PRO A 86 8.22 -6.99 -7.23
C PRO A 86 7.23 -8.15 -7.40
N MET A 87 6.05 -8.05 -6.79
CA MET A 87 4.99 -9.07 -6.77
C MET A 87 3.82 -8.71 -7.71
N ALA A 88 3.89 -7.55 -8.40
CA ALA A 88 2.87 -7.03 -9.31
C ALA A 88 3.26 -7.25 -10.79
#